data_AF-A0A6H1MQ80-F1
#
_entry.id   AF-A0A6H1MQ80-F1
#
_cell.length_a   1.000
_cell.length_b   1.000
_cell.length_c   1.000
_cell.angle_alpha   90.00
_cell.angle_beta   90.00
_cell.angle_gamma   90.00
#
_symmetry.space_group_name_H-M   'P 1'
#
loop_
_entity.id
_entity.type
_entity.pdbx_description
1 polymer ?
#
loop_
_entity_poly.entity_id
_entity_poly.type
_entity_poly.pdbx_seq_one_letter_code
_entity_poly.pdbx_strand_id
1 'polypeptide(L)'
;MEEVPLDRLTKRRINMHVDAHDDEIWAVLEGEITFFVGEQQYDLGPGDVAFGARGVPRRHVVRSPESRLLVTSVSTGIAEWFTRNGTPVAFAGELPPSLGLDAALGPVGAYDLHVVGPPGNGE
;
A
#
# COMPACT_ATOMS: atom_id res chain seq x y z
N MET A 1 -7.85 -22.93 6.14
CA MET A 1 -7.67 -21.69 5.37
C MET A 1 -9.07 -21.16 5.13
N GLU A 2 -9.51 -20.24 5.97
CA GLU A 2 -10.87 -19.69 5.89
C GLU A 2 -10.86 -18.60 4.81
N GLU A 3 -11.74 -18.74 3.82
CA GLU A 3 -11.79 -17.87 2.65
C GLU A 3 -12.18 -16.44 3.11
N VAL A 4 -11.30 -15.46 2.86
CA VAL A 4 -11.53 -14.08 3.29
C VAL A 4 -12.60 -13.45 2.39
N PRO A 5 -13.72 -12.94 2.95
CA PRO A 5 -14.80 -12.33 2.16
C PRO A 5 -14.33 -11.20 1.22
N LEU A 6 -14.89 -11.16 0.01
CA LEU A 6 -14.49 -10.25 -1.07
C LEU A 6 -14.58 -8.75 -0.71
N ASP A 7 -15.53 -8.39 0.15
CA ASP A 7 -15.76 -7.03 0.66
C ASP A 7 -14.70 -6.58 1.69
N ARG A 8 -14.00 -7.52 2.32
CA ARG A 8 -12.85 -7.24 3.18
C ARG A 8 -11.56 -7.10 2.39
N LEU A 9 -11.46 -7.77 1.24
CA LEU A 9 -10.32 -7.62 0.32
C LEU A 9 -10.26 -6.21 -0.27
N THR A 10 -11.39 -5.56 -0.55
CA THR A 10 -11.40 -4.20 -1.12
C THR A 10 -10.82 -3.13 -0.18
N LYS A 11 -10.93 -3.29 1.14
CA LYS A 11 -10.30 -2.40 2.15
C LYS A 11 -8.81 -2.69 2.39
N ARG A 12 -8.31 -3.81 1.86
CA ARG A 12 -6.91 -4.29 2.02
C ARG A 12 -6.11 -4.20 0.73
N ARG A 13 -6.66 -3.48 -0.25
CA ARG A 13 -6.09 -3.24 -1.57
C ARG A 13 -5.63 -1.80 -1.62
N ILE A 14 -4.33 -1.62 -1.77
CA ILE A 14 -3.82 -0.34 -2.24
C ILE A 14 -4.00 -0.32 -3.75
N ASN A 15 -4.56 0.78 -4.28
CA ASN A 15 -4.71 0.92 -5.72
C ASN A 15 -3.35 0.86 -6.41
N MET A 16 -3.37 0.41 -7.67
CA MET A 16 -2.19 0.45 -8.54
C MET A 16 -1.70 1.89 -8.64
N HIS A 17 -0.44 2.11 -8.27
CA HIS A 17 0.16 3.43 -8.29
C HIS A 17 1.60 3.37 -8.80
N VAL A 18 2.06 4.49 -9.34
CA VAL A 18 3.45 4.72 -9.73
C VAL A 18 3.95 5.88 -8.89
N ASP A 19 5.07 5.68 -8.22
CA ASP A 19 5.84 6.76 -7.64
C ASP A 19 7.03 7.06 -8.54
N ALA A 20 7.13 8.28 -9.06
CA ALA A 20 8.21 8.65 -9.98
C ALA A 20 9.55 8.90 -9.28
N HIS A 21 9.56 9.10 -7.95
CA HIS A 21 10.74 9.54 -7.20
C HIS A 21 11.17 8.58 -6.09
N ASP A 22 10.22 7.92 -5.44
CA ASP A 22 10.46 7.01 -4.32
C ASP A 22 10.62 5.56 -4.78
N ASP A 23 11.78 5.01 -4.41
CA ASP A 23 11.93 3.56 -4.27
C ASP A 23 11.29 3.13 -2.95
N GLU A 24 10.63 1.98 -2.95
CA GLU A 24 9.94 1.43 -1.78
C GLU A 24 10.43 0.01 -1.48
N ILE A 25 10.79 -0.24 -0.22
CA ILE A 25 11.18 -1.57 0.26
C ILE A 25 10.10 -2.04 1.23
N TRP A 26 9.64 -3.27 1.01
CA TRP A 26 8.61 -3.92 1.81
C TRP A 26 9.18 -5.16 2.49
N ALA A 27 9.23 -5.17 3.82
CA ALA A 27 9.59 -6.35 4.60
C ALA A 27 8.36 -6.86 5.36
N VAL A 28 7.92 -8.08 5.03
CA VAL A 28 6.76 -8.70 5.67
C VAL A 28 7.19 -9.22 7.04
N LEU A 29 6.61 -8.66 8.10
CA LEU A 29 6.89 -9.05 9.48
C LEU A 29 5.92 -10.12 9.97
N GLU A 30 4.65 -10.02 9.60
CA GLU A 30 3.57 -10.95 9.96
C GLU A 30 2.52 -11.00 8.83
N GLY A 31 1.86 -12.15 8.65
CA GLY A 31 0.79 -12.34 7.65
C GLY A 31 1.30 -12.71 6.25
N GLU A 32 0.38 -12.68 5.29
CA GLU A 32 0.63 -13.03 3.88
C GLU A 32 0.17 -11.88 2.98
N ILE A 33 1.03 -11.45 2.05
CA ILE A 33 0.78 -10.31 1.16
C ILE A 33 1.18 -10.66 -0.27
N THR A 34 0.29 -10.42 -1.21
CA THR A 34 0.61 -10.48 -2.64
C THR A 34 1.03 -9.10 -3.11
N PHE A 35 2.26 -8.96 -3.61
CA PHE A 35 2.79 -7.77 -4.26
C PHE A 35 2.71 -7.90 -5.78
N PHE A 36 2.34 -6.82 -6.45
CA PHE A 36 2.36 -6.69 -7.90
C PHE A 36 3.34 -5.56 -8.22
N VAL A 37 4.40 -5.85 -8.98
CA VAL A 37 5.46 -4.90 -9.33
C VAL A 37 5.76 -5.02 -10.82
N GLY A 38 5.35 -4.01 -11.59
CA GLY A 38 5.33 -4.09 -13.04
C GLY A 38 4.39 -5.21 -13.49
N GLU A 39 4.91 -6.16 -14.27
CA GLU A 39 4.17 -7.33 -14.76
C GLU A 39 4.29 -8.56 -13.84
N GLN A 40 5.04 -8.42 -12.74
CA GLN A 40 5.37 -9.54 -11.86
C GLN A 40 4.47 -9.57 -10.62
N GLN A 41 4.13 -10.77 -10.19
CA GLN A 41 3.39 -11.04 -8.95
C GLN A 41 4.27 -11.85 -8.00
N TYR A 42 4.26 -11.47 -6.72
CA TYR A 42 5.00 -12.13 -5.65
C TYR A 42 4.09 -12.37 -4.46
N ASP A 43 3.91 -13.62 -4.06
CA ASP A 43 3.26 -13.98 -2.81
C ASP A 43 4.33 -14.09 -1.72
N LEU A 44 4.26 -13.21 -0.73
CA LEU A 44 5.27 -13.08 0.32
C LEU A 44 4.69 -13.38 1.71
N GLY A 45 5.49 -14.03 2.55
CA GLY A 45 5.22 -14.31 3.95
C GLY A 45 6.27 -13.71 4.90
N PRO A 46 6.19 -14.00 6.21
CA PRO A 46 7.09 -13.40 7.21
C PRO A 46 8.57 -13.68 6.92
N GLY A 47 9.37 -12.62 6.89
CA GLY A 47 10.81 -12.66 6.58
C GLY A 47 11.14 -12.38 5.11
N ASP A 48 10.16 -12.41 4.22
CA ASP A 48 10.37 -12.06 2.81
C ASP A 48 10.42 -10.54 2.60
N VAL A 49 11.13 -10.14 1.55
CA VAL A 49 11.31 -8.74 1.16
C VAL A 49 11.01 -8.55 -0.33
N ALA A 50 10.25 -7.51 -0.66
CA ALA A 50 10.06 -7.03 -2.02
C ALA A 50 10.60 -5.60 -2.19
N PHE A 51 10.95 -5.27 -3.43
CA PHE A 51 11.44 -3.96 -3.83
C PHE A 51 10.59 -3.39 -4.97
N GLY A 52 10.00 -2.23 -4.72
CA GLY A 52 9.28 -1.42 -5.71
C GLY A 52 10.16 -0.30 -6.22
N ALA A 53 10.83 -0.50 -7.35
CA ALA A 53 11.65 0.52 -7.99
C ALA A 53 10.78 1.70 -8.48
N ARG A 54 11.27 2.93 -8.32
CA ARG A 54 10.64 4.16 -8.84
C ARG A 54 10.27 4.02 -10.32
N GLY A 55 9.16 4.66 -10.72
CA GLY A 55 8.61 4.59 -12.07
C GLY A 55 7.94 3.27 -12.42
N VAL A 56 8.05 2.24 -11.57
CA VAL A 56 7.39 0.94 -11.79
C VAL A 56 6.04 0.93 -11.08
N PRO A 57 4.93 0.62 -11.80
CA PRO A 57 3.62 0.43 -11.20
C PRO A 57 3.67 -0.64 -10.11
N ARG A 58 3.13 -0.32 -8.93
CA ARG A 58 3.07 -1.24 -7.79
C ARG A 58 1.72 -1.21 -7.06
N ARG A 59 1.31 -2.36 -6.53
CA ARG A 59 0.20 -2.52 -5.58
C ARG A 59 0.46 -3.72 -4.69
N HIS A 60 -0.22 -3.78 -3.55
CA HIS A 60 -0.24 -4.99 -2.73
C HIS A 60 -1.64 -5.29 -2.19
N VAL A 61 -1.85 -6.56 -1.89
CA VAL A 61 -3.11 -7.09 -1.35
C VAL A 61 -2.78 -7.97 -0.15
N VAL A 62 -3.29 -7.60 1.02
CA VAL A 62 -3.18 -8.45 2.20
C VAL A 62 -4.11 -9.66 2.04
N ARG A 63 -3.54 -10.87 2.09
CA ARG A 63 -4.24 -12.15 1.91
C ARG A 63 -4.65 -12.80 3.22
N SER A 64 -3.96 -12.48 4.32
CA SER A 64 -4.28 -12.95 5.67
C SER A 64 -5.31 -12.06 6.38
N PRO A 65 -5.95 -12.52 7.47
CA PRO A 65 -6.84 -11.70 8.30
C PRO A 65 -6.16 -10.49 8.95
N GLU A 66 -4.86 -10.51 9.18
CA GLU A 66 -4.05 -9.37 9.61
C GLU A 66 -2.63 -9.51 9.04
N SER A 67 -1.92 -8.40 8.89
CA SER A 67 -0.53 -8.38 8.46
C SER A 67 0.23 -7.26 9.15
N ARG A 68 1.53 -7.44 9.34
CA ARG A 68 2.44 -6.36 9.75
C ARG A 68 3.51 -6.21 8.69
N LEU A 69 3.58 -5.01 8.12
CA LEU A 69 4.48 -4.66 7.03
C LEU A 69 5.38 -3.51 7.46
N LEU A 70 6.69 -3.65 7.27
CA LEU A 70 7.61 -2.52 7.35
C LEU A 70 7.82 -1.96 5.95
N VAL A 71 7.51 -0.68 5.80
CA VAL A 71 7.69 0.07 4.55
C VAL A 71 8.83 1.06 4.75
N THR A 72 9.81 1.03 3.85
CA THR A 72 10.87 2.04 3.77
C THR A 72 10.78 2.74 2.43
N SER A 73 10.62 4.06 2.44
CA SER A 73 10.63 4.90 1.24
C SER A 73 11.91 5.74 1.21
N VAL A 74 12.57 5.82 0.05
CA VAL A 74 13.86 6.51 -0.11
C VAL A 74 13.68 7.80 -0.92
N SER A 75 13.00 8.76 -0.29
CA SER A 75 12.70 10.14 -0.74
C SER A 75 11.62 10.70 0.21
N THR A 76 11.37 12.02 0.22
CA THR A 76 10.44 12.64 1.21
C THR A 76 9.02 12.89 0.70
N GLY A 77 8.74 12.69 -0.59
CA GLY A 77 7.47 13.07 -1.21
C GLY A 77 6.29 12.33 -0.60
N ILE A 78 6.36 11.00 -0.57
CA ILE A 78 5.26 10.18 -0.04
C ILE A 78 5.08 10.34 1.48
N ALA A 79 6.17 10.54 2.23
CA ALA A 79 6.12 10.76 3.68
C ALA A 79 5.36 12.06 4.04
N GLU A 80 5.50 13.10 3.23
CA GLU A 80 4.74 14.34 3.40
C GLU A 80 3.26 14.14 3.12
N TRP A 81 2.91 13.36 2.09
CA TRP A 81 1.51 13.01 1.81
C TRP A 81 0.86 12.30 3.00
N PHE A 82 1.53 11.30 3.60
CA PHE A 82 1.03 10.62 4.79
C PHE A 82 0.86 11.57 5.97
N THR A 83 1.81 12.48 6.19
CA THR A 83 1.75 13.46 7.28
C THR A 83 0.60 14.44 7.12
N ARG A 84 0.33 14.89 5.88
CA ARG A 84 -0.72 15.88 5.60
C ARG A 84 -2.13 15.29 5.57
N ASN A 85 -2.27 14.04 5.12
CA ASN A 85 -3.58 13.41 4.94
C ASN A 85 -3.94 12.43 6.07
N GLY A 86 -2.95 11.98 6.85
CA GLY A 86 -3.16 11.10 7.99
C GLY A 86 -3.75 11.84 9.20
N THR A 87 -4.39 11.07 10.09
CA THR A 87 -4.74 11.55 11.43
C THR A 87 -3.77 10.94 12.43
N PRO A 88 -3.02 11.74 13.21
CA PRO A 88 -2.16 11.21 14.27
C PRO A 88 -2.96 10.41 15.29
N VAL A 89 -2.38 9.30 15.75
CA VAL A 89 -2.91 8.48 16.85
C VAL A 89 -2.00 8.60 18.07
N ALA A 90 -2.54 8.44 19.27
CA ALA A 90 -1.81 8.68 20.51
C ALA A 90 -0.94 7.48 20.93
N PHE A 91 -1.31 6.26 20.51
CA PHE A 91 -0.58 5.04 20.84
C PHE A 91 -0.72 3.96 19.76
N ALA A 92 0.22 3.02 19.75
CA ALA A 92 0.19 1.88 18.83
C ALA A 92 -1.04 1.00 19.09
N GLY A 93 -1.77 0.65 18.02
CA GLY A 93 -2.99 -0.15 18.07
C GLY A 93 -4.29 0.66 18.06
N GLU A 94 -4.22 1.98 18.25
CA GLU A 94 -5.34 2.88 17.95
C GLU A 94 -5.52 3.01 16.44
N LEU A 95 -6.76 2.88 15.95
CA LEU A 95 -7.10 3.14 14.56
C LEU A 95 -7.57 4.58 14.40
N PRO A 96 -7.01 5.35 13.44
CA PRO A 96 -7.52 6.67 13.13
C PRO A 96 -8.93 6.57 12.54
N PRO A 97 -9.70 7.68 12.49
CA PRO A 97 -10.92 7.75 11.69
C PRO A 97 -10.66 7.31 10.25
N SER A 98 -11.67 6.72 9.60
CA SER A 98 -11.53 6.30 8.20
C SER A 98 -11.17 7.48 7.31
N LEU A 99 -10.07 7.35 6.56
CA LEU A 99 -9.67 8.34 5.57
C LEU A 99 -10.66 8.33 4.40
N GLY A 100 -11.20 9.51 4.06
CA GLY A 100 -11.95 9.70 2.82
C GLY A 100 -11.01 9.62 1.62
N LEU A 101 -10.76 8.40 1.14
CA LEU A 101 -9.70 8.11 0.16
C LEU A 101 -9.86 8.94 -1.12
N ASP A 102 -11.09 9.13 -1.61
CA ASP A 102 -11.35 9.93 -2.82
C ASP A 102 -10.86 11.38 -2.68
N ALA A 103 -11.05 11.99 -1.51
CA ALA A 103 -10.57 13.35 -1.24
C ALA A 103 -9.04 13.39 -1.09
N ALA A 104 -8.45 12.36 -0.48
CA ALA A 104 -7.01 12.26 -0.25
C ALA A 104 -6.21 11.95 -1.53
N LEU A 105 -6.84 11.29 -2.51
CA LEU A 105 -6.25 10.99 -3.81
C LEU A 105 -6.25 12.20 -4.76
N GLY A 106 -7.17 13.15 -4.61
CA GLY A 106 -7.21 14.38 -5.42
C GLY A 106 -5.85 15.13 -5.52
N PRO A 107 -5.14 15.36 -4.39
CA PRO A 107 -3.85 16.04 -4.39
C PRO A 107 -2.63 15.11 -4.59
N VAL A 108 -2.81 13.80 -4.80
CA VAL A 108 -1.71 12.82 -4.73
C VAL A 108 -0.61 13.05 -5.77
N GLY A 109 -0.98 13.56 -6.94
CA GLY A 109 -0.03 13.91 -8.01
C GLY A 109 0.92 15.07 -7.67
N ALA A 110 0.62 15.87 -6.63
CA ALA A 110 1.54 16.91 -6.14
C ALA A 110 2.73 16.33 -5.36
N TYR A 111 2.69 15.04 -5.06
CA TYR A 111 3.75 14.30 -4.35
C TYR A 111 4.39 13.25 -5.27
N ASP A 112 4.24 13.43 -6.59
CA ASP A 112 4.75 12.53 -7.64
C ASP A 112 4.29 11.07 -7.54
N LEU A 113 3.22 10.86 -6.77
CA LEU A 113 2.49 9.62 -6.67
C LEU A 113 1.28 9.70 -7.62
N HIS A 114 1.21 8.78 -8.56
CA HIS A 114 0.14 8.71 -9.54
C HIS A 114 -0.62 7.40 -9.41
N VAL A 115 -1.91 7.47 -9.09
CA VAL A 115 -2.78 6.30 -9.20
C VAL A 115 -2.98 5.99 -10.69
N VAL A 116 -2.64 4.77 -11.09
CA VAL A 116 -2.67 4.33 -12.49
C VAL A 116 -3.73 3.24 -12.67
N GLY A 117 -4.56 3.41 -13.69
CA GLY A 117 -5.64 2.48 -14.03
C GLY A 117 -6.91 2.72 -13.22
N PRO A 118 -8.03 2.05 -13.60
CA PRO A 118 -9.24 2.06 -12.78
C PRO A 118 -8.93 1.45 -11.40
N PRO A 119 -9.66 1.83 -10.33
CA PRO A 119 -9.55 1.17 -9.03
C PRO A 119 -9.59 -0.35 -9.25
N GLY A 120 -8.60 -1.07 -8.71
CA GLY A 120 -8.27 -2.41 -9.21
C GLY A 120 -9.49 -3.35 -9.25
N ASN A 121 -9.95 -3.68 -10.45
CA ASN A 121 -10.97 -4.71 -10.64
C ASN A 121 -10.40 -6.05 -10.16
N GLY A 122 -11.26 -6.88 -9.54
CA GLY A 122 -10.91 -8.07 -8.77
C GLY A 122 -10.38 -9.26 -9.56
N GLU A 123 -9.27 -9.11 -10.26
CA GLU A 123 -8.44 -10.23 -10.75
C GLU A 123 -7.01 -10.11 -10.18
#